data_AF-A0A2D6CYW8-F1
#
_entry.id   AF-A0A2D6CYW8-F1
#
_cell.length_a   1.000
_cell.length_b   1.000
_cell.length_c   1.000
_cell.angle_alpha   90.00
_cell.angle_beta   90.00
_cell.angle_gamma   90.00
#
_symmetry.space_group_name_H-M   'P 1'
#
loop_
_entity.id
_entity.type
_entity.pdbx_description
1 polymer ?
#
loop_
_entity_poly.entity_id
_entity_poly.type
_entity_poly.pdbx_seq_one_letter_code
_entity_poly.pdbx_strand_id
1 'polypeptide(L)'
;MLTLVSARGRGLTECPCASSDGPGGSRARIATRAAAVPYCVSWRGESRRPSVTYCVHGAARMAKVAVTHKYSATADDVWALVGGFHTLPSWHPAAVKSTDQSDGNDIVRDLELPDGGHVIERLEEFSNSGRSYTYSIIGGVMPVEQYVATLSVIEDDNGAGAIAHWTADFVVVGAGEQETVDLVANGVFLTGLAAAADKL
;
A
#
# COMPACT_ATOMS: atom_id res chain seq x y z
N MET A 1 -56.85 49.27 -1.81
CA MET A 1 -57.11 48.32 -2.91
C MET A 1 -55.74 47.93 -3.46
N LEU A 2 -55.23 46.74 -3.06
CA LEU A 2 -54.80 45.64 -3.98
C LEU A 2 -53.67 46.08 -4.96
N THR A 3 -52.46 45.51 -5.08
CA THR A 3 -51.94 44.13 -4.96
C THR A 3 -50.43 44.17 -5.32
N LEU A 4 -49.54 43.49 -4.56
CA LEU A 4 -48.50 42.50 -4.98
C LEU A 4 -47.76 42.72 -6.34
N VAL A 5 -46.44 42.55 -6.53
CA VAL A 5 -45.64 41.29 -6.46
C VAL A 5 -44.12 41.59 -6.59
N SER A 6 -43.35 40.85 -5.80
CA SER A 6 -41.97 40.32 -5.94
C SER A 6 -41.23 40.36 -7.30
N ALA A 7 -39.90 40.56 -7.23
CA ALA A 7 -38.96 39.91 -8.13
C ALA A 7 -37.72 39.44 -7.35
N ARG A 8 -37.59 38.12 -7.19
CA ARG A 8 -36.35 37.41 -6.84
C ARG A 8 -35.53 37.18 -8.11
N GLY A 9 -34.21 37.14 -7.98
CA GLY A 9 -33.33 36.56 -8.99
C GLY A 9 -31.99 36.13 -8.39
N ARG A 10 -31.54 34.92 -8.77
CA ARG A 10 -30.31 34.17 -8.41
C ARG A 10 -30.44 33.43 -7.07
N GLY A 11 -30.66 32.12 -6.99
CA GLY A 11 -30.41 31.02 -7.92
C GLY A 11 -29.19 30.26 -7.43
N LEU A 12 -29.37 29.21 -6.62
CA LEU A 12 -28.40 28.15 -6.37
C LEU A 12 -29.12 26.84 -6.03
N THR A 13 -28.49 25.79 -6.53
CA THR A 13 -28.91 24.42 -6.82
C THR A 13 -29.22 23.55 -5.60
N GLU A 14 -30.21 22.68 -5.77
CA GLU A 14 -30.69 21.69 -4.82
C GLU A 14 -29.75 20.46 -4.76
N CYS A 15 -29.62 19.85 -3.57
CA CYS A 15 -29.01 18.53 -3.38
C CYS A 15 -30.10 17.45 -3.36
N PRO A 16 -29.92 16.31 -4.06
CA PRO A 16 -30.98 15.32 -4.25
C PRO A 16 -30.87 14.22 -3.19
N CYS A 17 -31.46 14.40 -2.01
CA CYS A 17 -31.77 13.29 -1.09
C CYS A 17 -32.53 13.78 0.14
N ALA A 18 -33.77 14.25 -0.03
CA ALA A 18 -34.79 14.16 1.03
C ALA A 18 -36.16 14.60 0.50
N SER A 19 -36.98 13.64 0.09
CA SER A 19 -38.42 13.84 0.02
C SER A 19 -39.14 12.64 0.63
N SER A 20 -39.81 12.87 1.75
CA SER A 20 -41.25 12.65 1.88
C SER A 20 -41.77 13.10 3.27
N ASP A 21 -42.73 14.02 3.19
CA ASP A 21 -43.96 14.21 3.97
C ASP A 21 -44.02 14.07 5.51
N GLY A 22 -44.54 15.13 6.14
CA GLY A 22 -45.14 15.10 7.47
C GLY A 22 -45.54 16.50 7.98
N PRO A 23 -46.84 16.79 8.24
CA PRO A 23 -47.30 18.13 8.59
C PRO A 23 -47.24 18.35 10.11
N GLY A 24 -46.67 19.47 10.54
CA GLY A 24 -46.64 19.80 11.96
C GLY A 24 -46.00 21.15 12.21
N GLY A 25 -46.80 22.21 12.08
CA GLY A 25 -46.36 23.57 12.35
C GLY A 25 -45.86 23.73 13.78
N SER A 26 -44.75 24.45 13.96
CA SER A 26 -44.41 25.09 15.22
C SER A 26 -43.52 26.30 14.97
N ARG A 27 -43.98 27.44 15.48
CA ARG A 27 -43.37 28.77 15.33
C ARG A 27 -42.04 28.81 16.08
N ALA A 28 -40.93 28.99 15.36
CA ALA A 28 -39.64 29.33 15.97
C ALA A 28 -39.56 30.86 16.20
N ARG A 29 -39.24 31.27 17.44
CA ARG A 29 -38.75 32.64 17.72
C ARG A 29 -37.22 32.62 17.73
N ILE A 30 -36.63 33.68 17.19
CA ILE A 30 -35.18 33.88 17.15
C ILE A 30 -34.71 34.40 18.52
N ALA A 31 -33.73 33.72 19.11
CA ALA A 31 -32.88 34.29 20.15
C ALA A 31 -31.44 34.28 19.64
N THR A 32 -30.91 35.48 19.38
CA THR A 32 -29.54 35.66 18.93
C THR A 32 -28.63 35.82 20.15
N ARG A 33 -27.68 34.89 20.35
CA ARG A 33 -26.31 35.27 20.76
C ARG A 33 -25.29 34.13 20.57
N ALA A 34 -24.28 34.48 19.76
CA ALA A 34 -22.86 34.12 19.80
C ALA A 34 -22.37 32.65 19.64
N ALA A 35 -21.73 32.43 18.47
CA ALA A 35 -20.68 31.46 18.14
C ALA A 35 -21.05 29.99 17.86
N ALA A 36 -20.59 29.52 16.68
CA ALA A 36 -20.82 28.24 15.98
C ALA A 36 -20.60 26.99 16.85
N VAL A 37 -21.41 25.92 16.77
CA VAL A 37 -21.75 25.04 15.62
C VAL A 37 -23.19 24.50 15.81
N PRO A 38 -24.02 24.27 14.77
CA PRO A 38 -25.38 23.76 14.96
C PRO A 38 -25.35 22.27 15.31
N TYR A 39 -25.80 21.92 16.51
CA TYR A 39 -26.18 20.56 16.85
C TYR A 39 -27.58 20.56 17.48
N CYS A 40 -28.46 19.70 16.98
CA CYS A 40 -29.76 19.45 17.60
C CYS A 40 -29.56 18.51 18.79
N VAL A 41 -29.73 19.03 20.01
CA VAL A 41 -29.87 18.18 21.20
C VAL A 41 -31.32 17.72 21.29
N SER A 42 -31.57 16.45 21.00
CA SER A 42 -32.82 15.80 21.39
C SER A 42 -32.60 15.00 22.67
N TRP A 43 -33.34 15.33 23.72
CA TRP A 43 -33.43 14.51 24.93
C TRP A 43 -34.70 13.66 24.85
N ARG A 44 -34.53 12.33 24.80
CA ARG A 44 -35.57 11.38 25.22
C ARG A 44 -34.90 10.40 26.20
N GLY A 45 -35.55 10.20 27.34
CA GLY A 45 -34.96 9.61 28.54
C GLY A 45 -34.68 8.10 28.49
N GLU A 46 -34.01 7.67 29.57
CA GLU A 46 -33.95 6.31 30.11
C GLU A 46 -33.15 5.25 29.31
N SER A 47 -31.83 5.39 29.27
CA SER A 47 -30.83 4.33 29.56
C SER A 47 -29.46 4.74 29.03
N ARG A 48 -28.55 5.07 29.96
CA ARG A 48 -27.19 5.51 29.67
C ARG A 48 -26.30 4.32 29.36
N ARG A 49 -26.08 4.01 28.08
CA ARG A 49 -24.75 3.69 27.51
C ARG A 49 -24.77 3.99 26.00
N PRO A 50 -23.99 4.95 25.49
CA PRO A 50 -23.64 4.92 24.08
C PRO A 50 -22.78 3.67 23.87
N SER A 51 -23.23 2.72 23.06
CA SER A 51 -22.30 1.75 22.48
C SER A 51 -21.43 2.52 21.51
N VAL A 52 -20.21 2.84 21.92
CA VAL A 52 -19.13 3.08 20.96
C VAL A 52 -18.96 1.75 20.23
N THR A 53 -19.54 1.64 19.04
CA THR A 53 -19.07 0.63 18.10
C THR A 53 -17.68 1.06 17.71
N TYR A 54 -16.69 0.56 18.43
CA TYR A 54 -15.36 0.46 17.85
C TYR A 54 -15.57 -0.33 16.56
N CYS A 55 -15.15 0.22 15.42
CA CYS A 55 -14.74 -0.65 14.34
C CYS A 55 -13.68 -1.55 14.98
N VAL A 56 -14.07 -2.79 15.28
CA VAL A 56 -13.09 -3.84 15.53
C VAL A 56 -12.20 -3.75 14.31
N HIS A 57 -10.94 -3.39 14.52
CA HIS A 57 -9.91 -3.47 13.49
C HIS A 57 -10.05 -4.89 12.93
N GLY A 58 -10.72 -5.01 11.79
CA GLY A 58 -10.72 -6.26 11.04
C GLY A 58 -9.25 -6.56 10.87
N ALA A 59 -8.80 -7.69 11.42
CA ALA A 59 -7.40 -8.08 11.39
C ALA A 59 -6.89 -7.80 9.98
N ALA A 60 -5.92 -6.89 9.86
CA ALA A 60 -5.43 -6.47 8.55
C ALA A 60 -5.02 -7.75 7.80
N ARG A 61 -5.59 -7.95 6.61
CA ARG A 61 -5.33 -9.17 5.86
C ARG A 61 -3.91 -9.08 5.31
N MET A 62 -3.07 -10.01 5.76
CA MET A 62 -1.75 -10.22 5.18
C MET A 62 -1.91 -10.81 3.77
N ALA A 63 -1.51 -10.05 2.76
CA ALA A 63 -1.31 -10.53 1.41
C ALA A 63 0.00 -11.34 1.35
N LYS A 64 0.03 -12.35 0.47
CA LYS A 64 1.20 -13.18 0.20
C LYS A 64 1.43 -13.26 -1.30
N VAL A 65 2.67 -13.10 -1.72
CA VAL A 65 3.12 -13.22 -3.11
C VAL A 65 4.27 -14.21 -3.18
N ALA A 66 4.27 -15.06 -4.20
CA ALA A 66 5.38 -15.95 -4.50
C ALA A 66 5.54 -16.04 -6.02
N VAL A 67 6.74 -15.74 -6.51
CA VAL A 67 7.10 -15.87 -7.91
C VAL A 67 8.31 -16.79 -8.02
N THR A 68 8.33 -17.59 -9.07
CA THR A 68 9.42 -18.54 -9.36
C THR A 68 9.87 -18.37 -10.81
N HIS A 69 11.17 -18.42 -11.05
CA HIS A 69 11.74 -18.39 -12.39
C HIS A 69 12.85 -19.44 -12.52
N LYS A 70 12.83 -20.21 -13.62
CA LYS A 70 13.86 -21.20 -13.93
C LYS A 70 14.91 -20.61 -14.86
N TYR A 71 16.18 -20.92 -14.62
CA TYR A 71 17.31 -20.51 -15.45
C TYR A 71 18.09 -21.74 -15.91
N SER A 72 18.65 -21.65 -17.11
CA SER A 72 19.60 -22.64 -17.62
C SER A 72 21.01 -22.48 -17.04
N ALA A 73 21.31 -21.34 -16.41
CA ALA A 73 22.57 -21.09 -15.73
C ALA A 73 22.61 -21.78 -14.35
N THR A 74 23.81 -21.97 -13.80
CA THR A 74 23.98 -22.62 -12.49
C THR A 74 23.45 -21.75 -11.35
N ALA A 75 23.10 -22.37 -10.22
CA ALA A 75 22.62 -21.62 -9.05
C ALA A 75 23.65 -20.60 -8.54
N ASP A 76 24.94 -20.89 -8.68
CA ASP A 76 26.02 -19.97 -8.31
C ASP A 76 26.10 -18.78 -9.27
N ASP A 77 25.96 -18.99 -10.58
CA ASP A 77 25.98 -17.90 -11.57
C ASP A 77 24.76 -16.98 -11.38
N VAL A 78 23.58 -17.56 -11.17
CA VAL A 78 22.37 -16.78 -10.90
C VAL A 78 22.54 -16.00 -9.59
N TRP A 79 23.03 -16.62 -8.52
CA TRP A 79 23.23 -15.96 -7.24
C TRP A 79 24.31 -14.86 -7.31
N ALA A 80 25.37 -15.05 -8.08
CA ALA A 80 26.38 -14.02 -8.30
C ALA A 80 25.79 -12.74 -8.93
N LEU A 81 24.77 -12.89 -9.78
CA LEU A 81 24.05 -11.77 -10.39
C LEU A 81 23.05 -11.12 -9.42
N VAL A 82 22.16 -11.94 -8.82
CA VAL A 82 20.97 -11.43 -8.10
C VAL A 82 21.17 -11.29 -6.59
N GLY A 83 22.16 -11.97 -6.02
CA GLY A 83 22.33 -12.11 -4.57
C GLY A 83 22.87 -10.88 -3.87
N GLY A 84 23.44 -9.92 -4.58
CA GLY A 84 23.93 -8.67 -3.98
C GLY A 84 22.77 -7.74 -3.57
N PHE A 85 22.66 -7.43 -2.27
CA PHE A 85 21.59 -6.53 -1.80
C PHE A 85 21.65 -5.14 -2.47
N HIS A 86 22.83 -4.54 -2.65
CA HIS A 86 22.93 -3.25 -3.35
C HIS A 86 22.99 -3.38 -4.89
N THR A 87 23.09 -4.59 -5.45
CA THR A 87 23.27 -4.79 -6.89
C THR A 87 21.97 -4.87 -7.66
N LEU A 88 20.80 -4.69 -7.01
CA LEU A 88 19.50 -4.71 -7.68
C LEU A 88 19.44 -3.91 -8.99
N PRO A 89 19.97 -2.67 -9.09
CA PRO A 89 19.95 -1.90 -10.34
C PRO A 89 20.75 -2.52 -11.49
N SER A 90 21.68 -3.44 -11.21
CA SER A 90 22.48 -4.09 -12.26
C SER A 90 21.65 -5.08 -13.09
N TRP A 91 20.53 -5.57 -12.55
CA TRP A 91 19.70 -6.59 -13.20
C TRP A 91 18.20 -6.29 -13.23
N HIS A 92 17.67 -5.48 -12.32
CA HIS A 92 16.24 -5.22 -12.18
C HIS A 92 15.80 -3.91 -12.89
N PRO A 93 14.89 -3.95 -13.88
CA PRO A 93 14.50 -2.75 -14.64
C PRO A 93 13.81 -1.66 -13.83
N ALA A 94 13.05 -2.03 -12.78
CA ALA A 94 12.37 -1.07 -11.91
C ALA A 94 13.29 -0.39 -10.87
N ALA A 95 14.58 -0.72 -10.81
CA ALA A 95 15.53 -0.09 -9.89
C ALA A 95 16.54 0.73 -10.71
N VAL A 96 16.37 2.05 -10.72
CA VAL A 96 17.26 2.97 -11.45
C VAL A 96 18.59 3.11 -10.71
N LYS A 97 18.52 3.23 -9.38
CA LYS A 97 19.69 3.45 -8.52
C LYS A 97 19.43 2.84 -7.15
N SER A 98 20.51 2.38 -6.52
CA SER A 98 20.54 1.94 -5.12
C SER A 98 21.57 2.80 -4.39
N THR A 99 21.15 3.53 -3.38
CA THR A 99 22.03 4.35 -2.54
C THR A 99 22.11 3.70 -1.16
N ASP A 100 23.34 3.56 -0.64
CA ASP A 100 23.57 3.06 0.71
C ASP A 100 23.14 4.13 1.73
N GLN A 101 22.23 3.75 2.63
CA GLN A 101 21.78 4.55 3.77
C GLN A 101 21.99 3.82 5.10
N SER A 102 22.95 2.90 5.16
CA SER A 102 23.23 2.10 6.35
C SER A 102 23.58 2.97 7.56
N ASP A 103 23.06 2.60 8.72
CA ASP A 103 23.31 3.27 10.01
C ASP A 103 23.69 2.24 11.07
N GLY A 104 24.90 2.38 11.63
CA GLY A 104 25.46 1.41 12.56
C GLY A 104 25.55 0.00 11.97
N ASN A 105 24.77 -0.93 12.53
CA ASN A 105 24.73 -2.33 12.09
C ASN A 105 23.61 -2.62 11.08
N ASP A 106 22.70 -1.67 10.85
CA ASP A 106 21.60 -1.84 9.93
C ASP A 106 22.08 -1.56 8.50
N ILE A 107 21.96 -2.57 7.63
CA ILE A 107 22.26 -2.41 6.20
C ILE A 107 20.99 -1.95 5.50
N VAL A 108 21.00 -0.72 4.96
CA VAL A 108 19.82 -0.07 4.38
C VAL A 108 20.14 0.43 2.97
N ARG A 109 19.23 0.18 2.04
CA ARG A 109 19.27 0.74 0.68
C ARG A 109 18.08 1.66 0.44
N ASP A 110 18.32 2.71 -0.32
CA ASP A 110 17.30 3.56 -0.92
C ASP A 110 17.30 3.34 -2.44
N LEU A 111 16.20 2.77 -2.92
CA LEU A 111 15.96 2.47 -4.32
C LEU A 111 15.21 3.63 -4.99
N GLU A 112 15.81 4.20 -6.01
CA GLU A 112 15.16 5.14 -6.92
C GLU A 112 14.42 4.36 -8.02
N LEU A 113 13.14 4.65 -8.21
CA LEU A 113 12.27 4.05 -9.21
C LEU A 113 12.22 4.93 -10.49
N PRO A 114 11.80 4.39 -11.65
CA PRO A 114 11.75 5.13 -12.91
C PRO A 114 10.86 6.39 -12.90
N ASP A 115 9.86 6.44 -12.02
CA ASP A 115 8.97 7.59 -11.84
C ASP A 115 9.51 8.64 -10.86
N GLY A 116 10.72 8.44 -10.32
CA GLY A 116 11.33 9.26 -9.28
C GLY A 116 10.81 8.94 -7.87
N GLY A 117 9.96 7.92 -7.72
CA GLY A 117 9.58 7.37 -6.42
C GLY A 117 10.76 6.68 -5.74
N HIS A 118 10.67 6.56 -4.42
CA HIS A 118 11.69 5.93 -3.60
C HIS A 118 11.12 4.77 -2.78
N VAL A 119 11.91 3.71 -2.59
CA VAL A 119 11.64 2.61 -1.67
C VAL A 119 12.86 2.38 -0.79
N ILE A 120 12.68 2.48 0.51
CA ILE A 120 13.73 2.31 1.51
C ILE A 120 13.59 0.92 2.12
N GLU A 121 14.64 0.13 2.01
CA GLU A 121 14.65 -1.26 2.43
C GLU A 121 15.81 -1.56 3.35
N ARG A 122 15.55 -2.37 4.38
CA ARG A 122 16.57 -2.86 5.30
C ARG A 122 16.79 -4.35 5.09
N LEU A 123 18.06 -4.75 5.03
CA LEU A 123 18.44 -6.15 5.00
C LEU A 123 18.25 -6.77 6.39
N GLU A 124 17.47 -7.84 6.46
CA GLU A 124 17.14 -8.53 7.71
C GLU A 124 17.99 -9.80 7.88
N GLU A 125 18.23 -10.54 6.80
CA GLU A 125 19.06 -11.73 6.79
C GLU A 125 19.78 -11.88 5.46
N PHE A 126 21.02 -12.38 5.51
CA PHE A 126 21.81 -12.69 4.34
C PHE A 126 22.58 -14.00 4.53
N SER A 127 22.43 -14.92 3.60
CA SER A 127 23.13 -16.19 3.58
C SER A 127 23.70 -16.45 2.19
N ASN A 128 25.01 -16.24 2.04
CA ASN A 128 25.69 -16.54 0.78
C ASN A 128 25.70 -18.05 0.50
N SER A 129 25.93 -18.88 1.52
CA SER A 129 25.93 -20.35 1.37
C SER A 129 24.54 -20.91 1.10
N GLY A 130 23.50 -20.28 1.67
CA GLY A 130 22.10 -20.62 1.40
C GLY A 130 21.53 -19.97 0.14
N ARG A 131 22.32 -19.12 -0.55
CA ARG A 131 21.90 -18.32 -1.71
C ARG A 131 20.57 -17.61 -1.49
N SER A 132 20.44 -16.94 -0.34
CA SER A 132 19.21 -16.24 0.04
C SER A 132 19.46 -14.97 0.84
N TYR A 133 18.58 -13.99 0.69
CA TYR A 133 18.49 -12.84 1.57
C TYR A 133 17.03 -12.46 1.83
N THR A 134 16.78 -11.89 3.01
CA THR A 134 15.47 -11.39 3.45
C THR A 134 15.60 -9.90 3.77
N TYR A 135 14.60 -9.12 3.40
CA TYR A 135 14.57 -7.67 3.62
C TYR A 135 13.17 -7.17 3.96
N SER A 136 13.09 -6.00 4.58
CA SER A 136 11.85 -5.29 4.87
C SER A 136 11.79 -3.95 4.14
N ILE A 137 10.59 -3.51 3.76
CA ILE A 137 10.37 -2.11 3.34
C ILE A 137 10.08 -1.29 4.60
N ILE A 138 10.91 -0.29 4.86
CA ILE A 138 10.83 0.58 6.05
C ILE A 138 10.38 2.01 5.71
N GLY A 139 10.23 2.33 4.42
CA GLY A 139 9.70 3.61 3.95
C GLY A 139 9.62 3.66 2.43
N GLY A 140 8.94 4.69 1.91
CA GLY A 140 8.83 4.92 0.47
C GLY A 140 7.40 5.08 -0.03
N VAL A 141 7.23 4.98 -1.35
CA VAL A 141 5.97 5.25 -2.05
C VAL A 141 5.01 4.06 -2.12
N MET A 142 5.47 2.86 -1.74
CA MET A 142 4.66 1.63 -1.82
C MET A 142 3.55 1.63 -0.76
N PRO A 143 2.28 1.30 -1.10
CA PRO A 143 1.14 1.32 -0.19
C PRO A 143 1.07 0.05 0.69
N VAL A 144 2.18 -0.26 1.37
CA VAL A 144 2.34 -1.50 2.15
C VAL A 144 2.89 -1.24 3.55
N GLU A 145 2.47 -2.06 4.51
CA GLU A 145 3.01 -2.14 5.86
C GLU A 145 3.43 -3.57 6.19
N GLN A 146 4.31 -3.72 7.19
CA GLN A 146 4.81 -5.02 7.66
C GLN A 146 5.37 -5.89 6.52
N TYR A 147 5.94 -5.24 5.50
CA TYR A 147 6.44 -5.90 4.31
C TYR A 147 7.74 -6.63 4.62
N VAL A 148 7.76 -7.94 4.35
CA VAL A 148 8.97 -8.76 4.41
C VAL A 148 9.03 -9.59 3.14
N ALA A 149 10.17 -9.57 2.46
CA ALA A 149 10.41 -10.35 1.27
C ALA A 149 11.73 -11.12 1.33
N THR A 150 11.75 -12.27 0.66
CA THR A 150 12.90 -13.16 0.59
C THR A 150 13.17 -13.52 -0.87
N LEU A 151 14.41 -13.30 -1.32
CA LEU A 151 14.92 -13.84 -2.57
C LEU A 151 15.81 -15.04 -2.25
N SER A 152 15.65 -16.13 -2.98
CA SER A 152 16.47 -17.33 -2.83
C SER A 152 16.72 -18.00 -4.18
N VAL A 153 17.84 -18.71 -4.30
CA VAL A 153 18.21 -19.46 -5.49
C VAL A 153 18.63 -20.87 -5.11
N ILE A 154 17.95 -21.86 -5.69
CA ILE A 154 18.26 -23.28 -5.51
C ILE A 154 18.69 -23.90 -6.84
N GLU A 155 19.32 -25.07 -6.77
CA GLU A 155 19.59 -25.89 -7.95
C GLU A 155 18.28 -26.49 -8.48
N ASP A 156 18.15 -26.57 -9.81
CA ASP A 156 17.09 -27.36 -10.45
C ASP A 156 17.34 -28.86 -10.25
N ASP A 157 16.31 -29.69 -10.45
CA ASP A 157 16.33 -31.12 -10.09
C ASP A 157 17.51 -31.93 -10.70
N ASN A 158 18.08 -31.45 -11.81
CA ASN A 158 19.19 -32.08 -12.52
C ASN A 158 20.58 -31.48 -12.19
N GLY A 159 20.65 -30.46 -11.32
CA GLY A 159 21.89 -29.75 -10.93
C GLY A 159 22.52 -28.89 -12.03
N ALA A 160 21.97 -28.89 -13.24
CA ALA A 160 22.49 -28.16 -14.40
C ALA A 160 21.86 -26.77 -14.60
N GLY A 161 20.85 -26.43 -13.81
CA GLY A 161 20.14 -25.15 -13.88
C GLY A 161 19.80 -24.65 -12.49
N ALA A 162 19.07 -23.53 -12.43
CA ALA A 162 18.70 -22.89 -11.18
C ALA A 162 17.21 -22.54 -11.15
N ILE A 163 16.66 -22.48 -9.94
CA ILE A 163 15.33 -21.97 -9.67
C ILE A 163 15.46 -20.81 -8.67
N ALA A 164 15.08 -19.61 -9.09
CA ALA A 164 14.95 -18.48 -8.17
C ALA A 164 13.51 -18.38 -7.65
N HIS A 165 13.38 -18.19 -6.35
CA HIS A 165 12.11 -17.92 -5.67
C HIS A 165 12.19 -16.54 -5.03
N TRP A 166 11.17 -15.71 -5.30
CA TRP A 166 10.99 -14.42 -4.65
C TRP A 166 9.60 -14.35 -4.02
N THR A 167 9.57 -14.23 -2.71
CA THR A 167 8.32 -14.24 -1.92
C THR A 167 8.20 -12.97 -1.11
N ALA A 168 6.96 -12.54 -0.83
CA ALA A 168 6.68 -11.44 0.08
C ALA A 168 5.38 -11.65 0.86
N ASP A 169 5.38 -11.15 2.08
CA ASP A 169 4.22 -11.01 2.95
C ASP A 169 4.07 -9.52 3.32
N PHE A 170 2.87 -8.96 3.20
CA PHE A 170 2.62 -7.56 3.55
C PHE A 170 1.14 -7.26 3.82
N VAL A 171 0.87 -6.15 4.50
CA VAL A 171 -0.46 -5.54 4.62
C VAL A 171 -0.60 -4.43 3.59
N VAL A 172 -1.71 -4.39 2.85
CA VAL A 172 -2.00 -3.28 1.92
C VAL A 172 -2.72 -2.15 2.66
N VAL A 173 -2.24 -0.92 2.49
CA VAL A 173 -2.76 0.27 3.19
C VAL A 173 -3.15 1.35 2.19
N GLY A 174 -4.41 1.78 2.22
CA GLY A 174 -4.89 2.91 1.42
C GLY A 174 -4.98 2.65 -0.10
N ALA A 175 -4.79 1.41 -0.56
CA ALA A 175 -4.84 0.99 -1.95
C ALA A 175 -5.66 -0.30 -2.16
N GLY A 176 -5.90 -0.68 -3.42
CA GLY A 176 -6.54 -1.95 -3.75
C GLY A 176 -5.61 -3.14 -3.49
N GLU A 177 -6.09 -4.14 -2.75
CA GLU A 177 -5.30 -5.34 -2.40
C GLU A 177 -4.81 -6.06 -3.67
N GLN A 178 -5.72 -6.36 -4.61
CA GLN A 178 -5.38 -7.10 -5.83
C GLN A 178 -4.40 -6.33 -6.72
N GLU A 179 -4.60 -5.02 -6.88
CA GLU A 179 -3.70 -4.17 -7.66
C GLU A 179 -2.30 -4.12 -7.06
N THR A 180 -2.20 -4.02 -5.73
CA THR A 180 -0.91 -4.02 -5.03
C THR A 180 -0.23 -5.38 -5.12
N VAL A 181 -0.99 -6.47 -4.98
CA VAL A 181 -0.50 -7.85 -5.19
C VAL A 181 0.03 -8.04 -6.61
N ASP A 182 -0.71 -7.58 -7.62
CA ASP A 182 -0.30 -7.70 -9.02
C ASP A 182 0.92 -6.83 -9.35
N LEU A 183 1.01 -5.64 -8.75
CA LEU A 183 2.19 -4.78 -8.83
C LEU A 183 3.42 -5.49 -8.28
N VAL A 184 3.34 -6.05 -7.06
CA VAL A 184 4.49 -6.73 -6.43
C VAL A 184 4.85 -8.01 -7.19
N ALA A 185 3.87 -8.85 -7.53
CA ALA A 185 4.12 -10.13 -8.19
C ALA A 185 4.63 -9.94 -9.63
N ASN A 186 3.90 -9.19 -10.45
CA ASN A 186 4.18 -9.11 -11.88
C ASN A 186 5.07 -7.91 -12.21
N GLY A 187 4.78 -6.75 -11.65
CA GLY A 187 5.50 -5.51 -11.93
C GLY A 187 6.90 -5.46 -11.34
N VAL A 188 7.12 -6.12 -10.19
CA VAL A 188 8.42 -6.18 -9.53
C VAL A 188 9.04 -7.57 -9.72
N PHE A 189 8.52 -8.60 -9.05
CA PHE A 189 9.25 -9.87 -8.91
C PHE A 189 9.45 -10.60 -10.24
N LEU A 190 8.38 -10.84 -11.00
CA LEU A 190 8.47 -11.51 -12.28
C LEU A 190 9.26 -10.70 -13.29
N THR A 191 9.03 -9.39 -13.35
CA THR A 191 9.76 -8.49 -14.26
C THR A 191 11.27 -8.52 -13.98
N GLY A 192 11.68 -8.44 -12.72
CA GLY A 192 13.08 -8.53 -12.33
C GLY A 192 13.70 -9.87 -12.68
N LEU A 193 13.07 -10.96 -12.27
CA LEU A 193 13.60 -12.31 -12.51
C LEU A 193 13.69 -12.63 -14.00
N ALA A 194 12.71 -12.22 -14.80
CA ALA A 194 12.74 -12.38 -16.25
C ALA A 194 13.90 -11.57 -16.88
N ALA A 195 14.08 -10.31 -16.46
CA ALA A 195 15.18 -9.47 -16.97
C ALA A 195 16.58 -9.99 -16.60
N ALA A 196 16.70 -10.70 -15.47
CA ALA A 196 17.95 -11.36 -15.11
C ALA A 196 18.33 -12.48 -16.09
N ALA A 197 17.36 -13.11 -16.76
CA ALA A 197 17.62 -14.18 -17.72
C ALA A 197 18.42 -13.69 -18.94
N ASP A 198 18.22 -12.42 -19.36
CA ASP A 198 18.95 -11.82 -20.48
C ASP A 198 20.43 -11.52 -20.15
N LYS A 199 20.84 -11.72 -18.89
CA LYS A 199 22.17 -11.42 -18.36
C LYS A 199 22.95 -12.67 -17.97
N LEU A 200 22.37 -13.86 -18.18
CA LEU A 200 22.89 -15.18 -17.80
C LEU A 200 23.22 -16.05 -19.01
#